data_AF-A0AA37WDE6-F1
#
_entry.id   AF-A0AA37WDE6-F1
#
_cell.length_a   1.000
_cell.length_b   1.000
_cell.length_c   1.000
_cell.angle_alpha   90.00
_cell.angle_beta   90.00
_cell.angle_gamma   90.00
#
_symmetry.space_group_name_H-M   'P 1'
#
loop_
_entity.id
_entity.type
_entity.pdbx_description
1 polymer ?
#
loop_
_entity_poly.entity_id
_entity_poly.type
_entity_poly.pdbx_seq_one_letter_code
_entity_poly.pdbx_strand_id
1 'polypeptide(L)'
;MFRYQDADGKWQTIDSEDINAWIREHMGDDFSSKDFRTWAASRLAIELYPDAVRIKKEAPRKKFTNILLRLVADELGNTPTVCKSYYIHPNILELISNQSITWKKPKHDNDPDKLSSSEKYLLKCLRA
;
A
#
# COMPACT_ATOMS: atom_id res chain seq x y z
N MET A 1 5.90 21.27 3.78
CA MET A 1 6.01 21.92 2.46
C MET A 1 7.35 21.54 1.86
N PHE A 2 7.36 20.98 0.65
CA PHE A 2 8.61 20.64 -0.04
C PHE A 2 9.05 21.81 -0.91
N ARG A 3 10.33 22.16 -0.85
CA ARG A 3 10.92 23.25 -1.61
C ARG A 3 12.36 22.91 -1.98
N TYR A 4 12.84 23.48 -3.07
CA TYR A 4 14.23 23.40 -3.49
C TYR A 4 14.74 24.77 -3.90
N GLN A 5 16.07 24.95 -3.91
CA GLN A 5 16.69 26.13 -4.51
C GLN A 5 17.04 25.83 -5.96
N ASP A 6 16.64 26.72 -6.87
CA ASP A 6 17.06 26.64 -8.26
C ASP A 6 18.52 27.12 -8.44
N ALA A 7 18.99 27.09 -9.69
CA ALA A 7 20.35 27.50 -10.04
C ALA A 7 20.65 28.98 -9.74
N ASP A 8 19.63 29.82 -9.63
CA ASP A 8 19.75 31.26 -9.28
C ASP A 8 19.64 31.49 -7.76
N GLY A 9 19.56 30.41 -6.96
CA GLY A 9 19.42 30.46 -5.51
C GLY A 9 18.02 30.84 -5.03
N LYS A 10 17.01 30.87 -5.91
CA LYS A 10 15.62 31.19 -5.54
C LYS A 10 14.89 29.95 -5.05
N TRP A 11 14.05 30.13 -4.04
CA TRP A 11 13.22 29.06 -3.49
C TRP A 11 12.02 28.77 -4.38
N GLN A 12 11.93 27.54 -4.86
CA GLN A 12 10.79 27.01 -5.59
C GLN A 12 9.97 26.08 -4.70
N THR A 13 8.65 26.11 -4.85
CA THR A 13 7.74 25.19 -4.15
C THR A 13 7.46 23.99 -5.03
N ILE A 14 7.35 22.80 -4.43
CA ILE A 14 6.88 21.59 -5.10
C ILE A 14 5.46 21.30 -4.59
N ASP A 15 4.51 21.18 -5.50
CA ASP A 15 3.13 20.81 -5.21
C ASP A 15 2.73 19.45 -5.81
N SER A 16 1.45 19.10 -5.72
CA SER A 16 0.98 17.80 -6.23
C SER A 16 0.96 17.71 -7.76
N GLU A 17 0.83 18.83 -8.46
CA GLU A 17 0.86 18.85 -9.92
C GLU A 17 2.27 18.52 -10.41
N ASP A 18 3.31 19.10 -9.79
CA ASP A 18 4.72 18.80 -10.08
C ASP A 18 5.03 17.31 -9.93
N ILE A 19 4.59 16.70 -8.81
CA ILE A 19 4.83 15.29 -8.54
C ILE A 19 4.11 14.40 -9.55
N ASN A 20 2.85 14.70 -9.89
CA ASN A 20 2.14 13.88 -10.87
C ASN A 20 2.67 14.11 -12.29
N ALA A 21 3.16 15.30 -12.65
CA ALA A 21 3.84 15.54 -13.92
C ALA A 21 5.11 14.70 -14.03
N TRP A 22 5.94 14.69 -12.98
CA TRP A 22 7.13 13.86 -12.92
C TRP A 22 6.82 12.36 -13.06
N ILE A 23 5.78 11.86 -12.37
CA ILE A 23 5.35 10.47 -12.47
C ILE A 23 4.95 10.12 -13.92
N ARG A 24 4.14 10.96 -14.56
CA ARG A 24 3.70 10.72 -15.94
C ARG A 24 4.87 10.71 -16.92
N GLU A 25 5.82 11.62 -16.76
CA GLU A 25 7.03 11.67 -17.60
C GLU A 25 7.86 10.38 -17.52
N HIS A 26 7.98 9.78 -16.33
CA HIS A 26 8.87 8.63 -16.12
C HIS A 26 8.17 7.26 -16.20
N MET A 27 6.85 7.21 -16.02
CA MET A 27 6.07 5.96 -15.95
C MET A 27 4.95 5.87 -17.00
N GLY A 28 4.59 6.97 -17.65
CA GLY A 28 3.48 7.08 -18.60
C GLY A 28 2.23 7.72 -18.00
N ASP A 29 1.35 8.21 -18.87
CA ASP A 29 0.15 9.00 -18.49
C ASP A 29 -0.89 8.22 -17.69
N ASP A 30 -0.83 6.89 -17.73
CA ASP A 30 -1.72 6.00 -16.97
C ASP A 30 -1.38 5.94 -15.47
N PHE A 31 -0.22 6.49 -15.06
CA PHE A 31 0.24 6.45 -13.68
C PHE A 31 0.16 7.80 -12.98
N SER A 32 -0.09 7.74 -11.68
CA SER A 32 -0.19 8.88 -10.78
C SER A 32 0.30 8.54 -9.37
N SER A 33 0.37 9.55 -8.51
CA SER A 33 0.63 9.37 -7.07
C SER A 33 -0.41 8.49 -6.35
N LYS A 34 -1.60 8.29 -6.94
CA LYS A 34 -2.62 7.38 -6.40
C LYS A 34 -2.18 5.92 -6.53
N ASP A 35 -1.47 5.56 -7.59
CA ASP A 35 -1.06 4.18 -7.87
C ASP A 35 -0.03 3.71 -6.85
N PHE A 36 0.91 4.58 -6.48
CA PHE A 36 1.85 4.33 -5.39
C PHE A 36 1.15 4.13 -4.04
N ARG A 37 0.16 4.97 -3.71
CA ARG A 37 -0.64 4.80 -2.49
C ARG A 37 -1.41 3.48 -2.52
N THR A 38 -1.93 3.11 -3.69
CA THR A 38 -2.70 1.88 -3.86
C THR A 38 -1.82 0.64 -3.69
N TRP A 39 -0.65 0.67 -4.31
CA TRP A 39 0.40 -0.34 -4.19
C TRP A 39 0.83 -0.52 -2.74
N ALA A 40 1.23 0.57 -2.09
CA ALA A 40 1.73 0.55 -0.72
C ALA A 40 0.67 0.04 0.28
N ALA A 41 -0.57 0.51 0.20
CA ALA A 41 -1.64 0.06 1.08
C ALA A 41 -2.00 -1.41 0.88
N SER A 42 -2.02 -1.88 -0.37
CA SER A 42 -2.29 -3.28 -0.71
C SER A 42 -1.19 -4.21 -0.19
N ARG A 43 0.08 -3.83 -0.40
CA ARG A 43 1.25 -4.53 0.16
C ARG A 43 1.20 -4.58 1.69
N LEU A 44 0.89 -3.44 2.31
CA LEU A 44 0.79 -3.34 3.76
C LEU A 44 -0.33 -4.21 4.34
N ALA A 45 -1.47 -4.32 3.65
CA ALA A 45 -2.55 -5.21 4.06
C ALA A 45 -2.12 -6.69 4.04
N ILE A 46 -1.26 -7.09 3.10
CA ILE A 46 -0.64 -8.42 3.08
C ILE A 46 0.29 -8.61 4.29
N GLU A 47 1.12 -7.60 4.58
CA GLU A 47 2.11 -7.67 5.66
C GLU A 47 1.48 -7.73 7.06
N LEU A 48 0.38 -7.00 7.27
CA LEU A 48 -0.35 -6.95 8.55
C LEU A 48 -1.34 -8.11 8.73
N TYR A 49 -1.54 -8.93 7.70
CA TYR A 49 -2.47 -10.06 7.76
C TYR A 49 -2.18 -11.04 8.93
N PRO A 50 -0.92 -11.44 9.22
CA PRO A 50 -0.62 -12.31 10.36
C PRO A 50 -0.99 -11.68 11.72
N ASP A 51 -0.81 -10.37 11.88
CA ASP A 51 -1.20 -9.65 13.09
C ASP A 51 -2.72 -9.59 13.24
N ALA A 52 -3.45 -9.35 12.14
CA ALA A 52 -4.91 -9.43 12.13
C ALA A 52 -5.41 -10.84 12.53
N VAL A 53 -4.74 -11.90 12.09
CA VAL A 53 -5.04 -13.29 12.50
C VAL A 53 -4.84 -13.47 14.01
N ARG A 54 -3.74 -12.95 14.58
CA ARG A 54 -3.49 -13.00 16.04
C ARG A 54 -4.58 -12.28 16.80
N ILE A 55 -4.89 -11.03 16.43
CA ILE A 55 -5.94 -10.23 17.07
C ILE A 55 -7.32 -10.91 16.95
N LYS A 56 -7.62 -11.52 15.80
CA LYS A 56 -8.89 -12.24 15.60
C LYS A 56 -9.06 -13.42 16.56
N LYS A 57 -7.98 -14.13 16.92
CA LYS A 57 -8.02 -15.21 17.92
C LYS A 57 -8.38 -14.68 19.30
N GLU A 58 -7.86 -13.52 19.67
CA GLU A 58 -8.14 -12.86 20.96
C GLU A 58 -9.53 -12.19 20.99
N ALA A 59 -10.02 -11.73 19.84
CA ALA A 59 -11.29 -11.03 19.69
C ALA A 59 -12.22 -11.69 18.65
N PRO A 60 -12.73 -12.91 18.90
CA PRO A 60 -13.45 -13.71 17.90
C PRO A 60 -14.75 -13.08 17.40
N ARG A 61 -15.36 -12.16 18.14
CA ARG A 61 -16.59 -11.44 17.72
C ARG A 61 -16.33 -10.35 16.68
N LYS A 62 -15.11 -9.82 16.57
CA LYS A 62 -14.77 -8.76 15.62
C LYS A 62 -14.67 -9.34 14.20
N LYS A 63 -15.18 -8.63 13.18
CA LYS A 63 -15.00 -9.03 11.78
C LYS A 63 -13.53 -8.92 11.38
N PHE A 64 -12.99 -9.93 10.71
CA PHE A 64 -11.57 -9.97 10.31
C PHE A 64 -11.20 -8.77 9.43
N THR A 65 -12.03 -8.48 8.42
CA THR A 65 -11.85 -7.33 7.53
C THR A 65 -11.75 -6.01 8.31
N ASN A 66 -12.57 -5.82 9.36
CA ASN A 66 -12.53 -4.60 10.16
C ASN A 66 -11.25 -4.48 10.98
N ILE A 67 -10.72 -5.60 11.48
CA ILE A 67 -9.43 -5.63 12.18
C ILE A 67 -8.32 -5.20 11.21
N LEU A 68 -8.23 -5.86 10.04
CA LEU A 68 -7.14 -5.59 9.11
C LEU A 68 -7.21 -4.19 8.49
N LEU A 69 -8.41 -3.72 8.10
CA LEU A 69 -8.58 -2.36 7.59
C LEU A 69 -8.24 -1.30 8.64
N ARG A 70 -8.46 -1.60 9.92
CA ARG A 70 -8.04 -0.71 11.01
C ARG A 70 -6.52 -0.64 11.08
N LEU A 71 -5.83 -1.77 11.08
CA LEU A 71 -4.35 -1.80 11.13
C LEU A 71 -3.74 -1.01 9.96
N VAL A 72 -4.23 -1.23 8.73
CA VAL A 72 -3.75 -0.49 7.55
C VAL A 72 -4.04 1.01 7.66
N ALA A 73 -5.23 1.37 8.14
CA ALA A 73 -5.64 2.76 8.31
C ALA A 73 -4.78 3.50 9.33
N ASP A 74 -4.47 2.85 10.45
CA ASP A 74 -3.63 3.41 11.51
C ASP A 74 -2.20 3.68 11.00
N GLU A 75 -1.62 2.76 10.21
CA GLU A 75 -0.29 2.96 9.58
C GLU A 75 -0.27 4.07 8.52
N LEU A 76 -1.35 4.22 7.74
CA LEU A 76 -1.43 5.22 6.68
C LEU A 76 -1.92 6.59 7.18
N GLY A 77 -2.28 6.74 8.45
CA GLY A 77 -2.88 7.96 8.99
C GLY A 77 -4.21 8.32 8.32
N ASN A 78 -4.98 7.32 7.89
CA ASN A 78 -6.25 7.48 7.19
C ASN A 78 -7.39 6.77 7.93
N THR A 79 -8.63 6.89 7.45
CA THR A 79 -9.74 6.10 8.01
C THR A 79 -9.84 4.73 7.33
N PRO A 80 -10.40 3.69 8.00
CA PRO A 80 -10.65 2.39 7.37
C PRO A 80 -11.51 2.50 6.10
N THR A 81 -12.48 3.41 6.09
CA THR A 81 -13.35 3.67 4.93
C THR A 81 -12.56 4.25 3.76
N VAL A 82 -11.65 5.20 4.02
CA VAL A 82 -10.80 5.79 2.98
C VAL A 82 -9.85 4.74 2.40
N CYS A 83 -9.18 3.95 3.26
CA CYS A 83 -8.28 2.89 2.80
C CYS A 83 -9.01 1.86 1.94
N LYS A 84 -10.19 1.41 2.38
CA LYS A 84 -11.02 0.45 1.64
C LYS A 84 -11.49 1.01 0.30
N SER A 85 -11.87 2.28 0.23
CA SER A 85 -12.49 2.84 -0.98
C SER A 85 -11.48 3.29 -2.02
N TYR A 86 -10.28 3.68 -1.60
CA TYR A 86 -9.33 4.38 -2.48
C TYR A 86 -7.93 3.77 -2.56
N TYR A 87 -7.48 3.01 -1.56
CA TYR A 87 -6.07 2.60 -1.47
C TYR A 87 -5.85 1.09 -1.50
N ILE A 88 -6.78 0.26 -1.05
CA ILE A 88 -6.57 -1.19 -1.14
C ILE A 88 -7.19 -1.69 -2.45
N HIS A 89 -6.38 -2.37 -3.26
CA HIS A 89 -6.81 -2.91 -4.54
C HIS A 89 -7.98 -3.91 -4.36
N PRO A 90 -9.01 -3.89 -5.23
CA PRO A 90 -10.18 -4.77 -5.11
C PRO A 90 -9.86 -6.26 -4.92
N ASN A 91 -8.94 -6.82 -5.72
CA ASN A 91 -8.53 -8.23 -5.56
C ASN A 91 -7.97 -8.52 -4.16
N ILE A 92 -7.23 -7.58 -3.57
CA ILE A 92 -6.72 -7.75 -2.20
C ILE A 92 -7.85 -7.66 -1.18
N LEU A 93 -8.82 -6.76 -1.36
CA LEU A 93 -10.01 -6.70 -0.51
C LEU A 93 -10.81 -8.01 -0.54
N GLU A 94 -10.93 -8.64 -1.71
CA GLU A 94 -11.57 -9.94 -1.86
C GLU A 94 -10.81 -11.03 -1.10
N LEU A 95 -9.49 -11.11 -1.25
CA LEU A 95 -8.67 -12.07 -0.50
C LEU A 95 -8.78 -11.87 1.02
N ILE A 96 -8.84 -10.61 1.49
CA ILE A 96 -9.07 -10.27 2.90
C ILE A 96 -10.44 -10.76 3.37
N SER A 97 -11.49 -10.52 2.57
CA SER A 97 -12.86 -10.96 2.87
C SER A 97 -12.95 -12.48 2.98
N ASN A 98 -12.30 -13.18 2.05
CA ASN A 98 -12.24 -14.64 2.00
C ASN A 98 -11.22 -15.24 2.97
N GLN A 99 -10.46 -14.41 3.70
CA GLN A 99 -9.39 -14.83 4.60
C GLN A 99 -8.38 -15.79 3.92
N SER A 100 -8.00 -15.47 2.68
CA SER A 100 -7.25 -16.36 1.79
C SER A 100 -5.85 -15.84 1.43
N ILE A 101 -5.36 -14.81 2.14
CA ILE A 101 -3.96 -14.39 2.00
C ILE A 101 -3.06 -15.43 2.64
N THR A 102 -2.16 -16.04 1.84
CA THR A 102 -1.24 -17.11 2.29
C THR A 102 0.20 -16.65 2.42
N TRP A 103 0.46 -15.35 2.27
CA TRP A 103 1.80 -14.79 2.37
C TRP A 103 2.41 -15.04 3.75
N LYS A 104 3.72 -15.30 3.76
CA LYS A 104 4.52 -15.46 4.97
C LYS A 104 5.78 -14.63 4.83
N LYS A 105 6.10 -13.83 5.85
CA LYS A 105 7.32 -13.05 5.91
C LYS A 105 8.55 -13.98 5.85
N PRO A 106 9.44 -13.84 4.86
CA PRO A 106 10.66 -14.64 4.79
C PRO A 106 11.66 -14.19 5.86
N LYS A 107 12.61 -15.08 6.20
CA LYS A 107 13.71 -14.76 7.14
C LYS A 107 14.73 -13.78 6.54
N HIS A 108 14.93 -13.85 5.23
CA HIS A 108 15.79 -12.93 4.48
C HIS A 108 15.01 -12.46 3.26
N ASP A 109 14.97 -11.15 3.05
CA ASP A 109 14.40 -10.52 1.86
C ASP A 109 15.54 -9.98 0.99
N ASN A 110 16.48 -10.88 0.65
CA ASN A 110 17.62 -10.57 -0.20
C ASN A 110 17.23 -10.92 -1.63
N ASP A 111 16.63 -9.96 -2.33
CA ASP A 111 16.19 -10.15 -3.69
C ASP A 111 16.99 -9.28 -4.68
N PRO A 112 17.60 -9.88 -5.73
CA PRO A 112 18.24 -9.13 -6.80
C PRO A 112 17.28 -8.25 -7.63
N ASP A 113 15.97 -8.56 -7.66
CA ASP A 113 14.99 -7.88 -8.51
C ASP A 113 14.39 -6.60 -7.89
N LYS A 114 14.96 -6.10 -6.79
CA LYS A 114 14.57 -4.88 -6.04
C LYS A 114 13.15 -4.88 -5.43
N LEU A 115 12.38 -5.96 -5.56
CA LEU A 115 11.05 -6.09 -4.97
C LEU A 115 11.08 -6.94 -3.69
N SER A 116 10.46 -6.44 -2.64
CA SER A 116 10.26 -7.23 -1.43
C SER A 116 9.36 -8.45 -1.70
N SER A 117 9.48 -9.44 -0.83
CA SER A 117 8.65 -10.66 -0.89
C SER A 117 7.14 -10.40 -0.83
N SER A 118 6.69 -9.35 -0.15
CA SER A 118 5.27 -8.95 -0.11
C SER A 118 4.84 -8.28 -1.41
N GLU A 119 5.71 -7.52 -2.08
CA GLU A 119 5.48 -6.95 -3.41
C GLU A 119 5.36 -8.03 -4.47
N LYS A 120 6.20 -9.06 -4.43
CA LYS A 120 6.09 -10.22 -5.32
C LYS A 120 4.76 -10.95 -5.14
N TYR A 121 4.34 -11.13 -3.90
CA TYR A 121 3.04 -11.74 -3.60
C TYR A 121 1.90 -10.86 -4.12
N LEU A 122 1.97 -9.55 -3.93
CA LEU A 122 1.01 -8.60 -4.48
C LEU A 122 0.93 -8.71 -6.00
N LEU A 123 2.07 -8.68 -6.72
CA LEU A 123 2.11 -8.87 -8.18
C LEU A 123 1.40 -10.15 -8.60
N LYS A 124 1.63 -11.26 -7.90
CA LYS A 124 0.97 -12.53 -8.19
C LYS A 124 -0.55 -12.43 -8.02
N CYS A 125 -1.03 -11.74 -6.98
CA CYS A 125 -2.46 -11.53 -6.75
C CYS A 125 -3.13 -10.61 -7.79
N LEU A 126 -2.39 -9.67 -8.38
CA LEU A 126 -2.92 -8.75 -9.39
C LEU A 126 -2.92 -9.33 -10.81
N ARG A 127 -2.15 -10.39 -11.04
CA ARG A 127 -2.05 -11.09 -12.34
C ARG A 127 -2.94 -12.33 -12.44
N ALA A 128 -3.64 -12.67 -11.36
CA ALA A 128 -4.50 -13.86 -11.25
C ALA A 128 -5.90 -13.62 -11.78
#